data_AF-A0A7Y1BES9-F1
#
_entry.id   AF-A0A7Y1BES9-F1
#
_cell.length_a   1.000
_cell.length_b   1.000
_cell.length_c   1.000
_cell.angle_alpha   90.00
_cell.angle_beta   90.00
_cell.angle_gamma   90.00
#
_symmetry.space_group_name_H-M   'P 1'
#
loop_
_entity.id
_entity.type
_entity.pdbx_description
1 polymer ?
#
loop_
_entity_poly.entity_id
_entity_poly.type
_entity_poly.pdbx_seq_one_letter_code
_entity_poly.pdbx_strand_id
1 'polypeptide(L)'
;MQNNDLRSLPELLHPQAVFRSPMAYKPYAGAPMVSLILNTVSKVFVDFAYHRELASADGLNVVLEFSAKVGERELKGIDMIRFDEAGKIVEFEVMVRPMSGLQALGEEMGRRLAPFLAAAKA
;
A
#
# COMPACT_ATOMS: atom_id res chain seq x y z
N MET A 1 -9.54 18.39 2.88
CA MET A 1 -8.09 18.47 2.56
C MET A 1 -7.48 17.14 2.96
N GLN A 2 -7.15 16.30 1.98
CA GLN A 2 -6.46 15.03 2.19
C GLN A 2 -5.02 15.35 2.59
N ASN A 3 -4.70 15.24 3.87
CA ASN A 3 -3.32 15.20 4.31
C ASN A 3 -2.76 13.84 3.85
N ASN A 4 -1.82 13.85 2.89
CA ASN A 4 -1.04 12.67 2.50
C ASN A 4 0.01 12.34 3.58
N ASP A 5 -0.44 12.37 4.84
CA ASP A 5 0.38 12.40 6.03
C ASP A 5 0.16 11.12 6.82
N LEU A 6 0.90 10.09 6.42
CA LEU A 6 0.87 8.77 7.03
C LEU A 6 1.73 8.70 8.31
N ARG A 7 1.99 9.84 8.99
CA ARG A 7 2.74 9.87 10.24
C ARG A 7 2.12 9.01 11.35
N SER A 8 0.79 8.90 11.39
CA SER A 8 0.07 8.05 12.34
C SER A 8 -0.06 6.59 11.91
N LEU A 9 0.38 6.23 10.70
CA LEU A 9 0.25 4.87 10.18
C LEU A 9 0.86 3.79 11.10
N PRO A 10 2.04 3.98 11.72
CA PRO A 10 2.58 3.00 12.67
C PRO A 10 1.62 2.67 13.83
N GLU A 11 0.80 3.63 14.27
CA GLU A 11 -0.17 3.43 15.35
C GLU A 11 -1.39 2.63 14.90
N LEU A 12 -1.69 2.63 13.61
CA LEU A 12 -2.83 1.90 13.01
C LEU A 12 -2.47 0.45 12.66
N LEU A 13 -1.19 0.11 12.56
CA LEU A 13 -0.72 -1.22 12.20
C LEU A 13 -0.63 -2.14 13.41
N HIS A 14 -1.10 -3.37 13.27
CA HIS A 14 -0.80 -4.45 14.21
C HIS A 14 0.72 -4.74 14.19
N PRO A 15 1.39 -5.07 15.32
CA PRO A 15 2.84 -5.33 15.33
C PRO A 15 3.30 -6.37 14.30
N GLN A 16 2.45 -7.36 14.03
CA GLN A 16 2.65 -8.43 13.05
C GLN A 16 1.92 -8.19 11.72
N ALA A 17 1.57 -6.94 11.40
CA ALA A 17 0.87 -6.61 10.15
C ALA A 17 1.62 -7.14 8.93
N VAL A 18 0.86 -7.53 7.91
CA VAL A 18 1.39 -8.09 6.66
C VAL A 18 0.99 -7.21 5.49
N PHE A 19 1.96 -6.89 4.62
CA PHE A 19 1.71 -6.21 3.36
C PHE A 19 1.87 -7.19 2.18
N ARG A 20 0.86 -7.24 1.31
CA ARG A 20 0.87 -8.03 0.07
C ARG A 20 0.99 -7.09 -1.12
N SER A 21 2.12 -7.22 -1.82
CA SER A 21 2.49 -6.34 -2.92
C SER A 21 1.79 -6.74 -4.22
N PRO A 22 1.45 -5.78 -5.10
CA PRO A 22 0.98 -6.10 -6.45
C PRO A 22 2.11 -6.61 -7.35
N MET A 23 3.38 -6.50 -6.90
CA MET A 23 4.59 -6.87 -7.66
C MET A 23 5.27 -8.14 -7.13
N ALA A 24 5.34 -8.30 -5.80
CA ALA A 24 6.07 -9.39 -5.16
C ALA A 24 5.10 -10.43 -4.55
N TYR A 25 5.30 -11.70 -4.91
CA TYR A 25 4.49 -12.81 -4.37
C TYR A 25 4.72 -13.05 -2.88
N LYS A 26 5.96 -12.91 -2.39
CA LYS A 26 6.26 -13.06 -0.96
C LYS A 26 5.79 -11.83 -0.18
N PRO A 27 5.00 -12.00 0.89
CA PRO A 27 4.53 -10.88 1.68
C PRO A 27 5.65 -10.24 2.51
N TYR A 28 5.46 -8.97 2.87
CA TYR A 28 6.32 -8.23 3.79
C TYR A 28 5.67 -8.21 5.16
N ALA A 29 6.37 -8.69 6.19
CA ALA A 29 5.83 -8.82 7.54
C ALA A 29 6.42 -7.78 8.51
N GLY A 30 5.60 -7.38 9.49
CA GLY A 30 5.97 -6.51 10.59
C GLY A 30 5.61 -5.05 10.34
N ALA A 31 5.03 -4.40 11.35
CA ALA A 31 4.57 -3.00 11.27
C ALA A 31 5.63 -2.01 10.74
N PRO A 32 6.93 -2.08 11.11
CA PRO A 32 7.92 -1.14 10.57
C PRO A 32 8.10 -1.26 9.06
N MET A 33 8.13 -2.49 8.54
CA MET A 33 8.31 -2.76 7.11
C MET A 33 7.05 -2.35 6.33
N VAL A 34 5.87 -2.72 6.83
CA VAL A 34 4.58 -2.33 6.24
C VAL A 34 4.46 -0.80 6.19
N SER A 35 4.79 -0.11 7.28
CA SER A 35 4.77 1.35 7.34
C SER A 35 5.73 1.98 6.34
N LEU A 36 6.96 1.47 6.22
CA LEU A 36 7.93 1.96 5.24
C LEU A 36 7.40 1.84 3.81
N ILE A 37 6.81 0.70 3.46
CA ILE A 37 6.30 0.44 2.10
C ILE A 37 5.12 1.37 1.79
N LEU A 38 4.14 1.49 2.70
CA LEU A 38 2.97 2.35 2.52
C LEU A 38 3.33 3.85 2.47
N ASN A 39 4.30 4.29 3.29
CA ASN A 39 4.86 5.63 3.20
C ASN A 39 5.64 5.89 1.91
N THR A 40 6.19 4.84 1.29
CA THR A 40 6.91 4.97 0.02
C THR A 40 5.94 5.05 -1.15
N VAL A 41 4.94 4.15 -1.18
CA VAL A 41 3.98 4.07 -2.30
C VAL A 41 3.07 5.30 -2.39
N SER A 42 2.68 5.86 -1.25
CA SER A 42 1.89 7.12 -1.19
C SER A 42 2.60 8.33 -1.80
N LYS A 43 3.93 8.28 -1.92
CA LYS A 43 4.76 9.31 -2.57
C LYS A 43 5.03 9.03 -4.05
N VAL A 44 4.63 7.85 -4.54
CA VAL A 44 4.78 7.44 -5.95
C VAL A 44 3.54 7.80 -6.75
N PHE A 45 2.36 7.63 -6.16
CA PHE A 45 1.10 7.96 -6.83
C PHE A 45 0.90 9.48 -6.95
N VAL A 46 0.54 9.91 -8.16
CA VAL A 46 0.12 11.26 -8.51
C VAL A 46 -1.36 11.23 -8.90
N ASP A 47 -2.09 12.33 -8.70
CA ASP A 47 -3.54 12.42 -8.97
C ASP A 47 -4.33 11.27 -8.32
N PHE A 48 -3.91 10.85 -7.12
CA PHE A 48 -4.53 9.75 -6.40
C PHE A 48 -5.94 10.14 -5.94
N ALA A 49 -6.93 9.30 -6.25
CA ALA A 49 -8.31 9.49 -5.82
C ALA A 49 -8.97 8.15 -5.52
N TYR A 50 -9.63 8.06 -4.36
CA TYR A 50 -10.54 6.96 -4.04
C TYR A 50 -11.88 7.12 -4.77
N HIS A 51 -12.53 5.99 -5.05
CA HIS A 51 -13.80 5.88 -5.77
C HIS A 51 -14.81 5.06 -4.95
N ARG A 52 -14.90 3.76 -5.22
CA ARG A 52 -15.83 2.85 -4.53
C ARG A 52 -15.19 2.32 -3.25
N GLU A 53 -16.01 2.17 -2.23
CA GLU A 53 -15.66 1.55 -0.96
C GLU A 53 -16.61 0.38 -0.74
N LEU A 54 -16.05 -0.78 -0.39
CA LEU A 54 -16.81 -1.99 -0.12
C LEU A 54 -16.37 -2.54 1.22
N ALA A 55 -17.32 -2.90 2.09
CA ALA A 55 -17.05 -3.51 3.38
C ALA A 55 -17.61 -4.94 3.43
N SER A 56 -16.90 -5.83 4.13
CA SER A 56 -17.42 -7.15 4.47
C SER A 56 -18.56 -7.04 5.51
N ALA A 57 -19.41 -8.06 5.57
CA ALA A 57 -20.55 -8.09 6.48
C ALA A 57 -20.15 -8.08 7.97
N ASP A 58 -18.97 -8.61 8.30
CA ASP A 58 -18.41 -8.60 9.66
C ASP A 58 -17.77 -7.25 10.05
N GLY A 59 -17.66 -6.31 9.10
CA GLY A 59 -17.04 -5.00 9.32
C GLY A 59 -15.51 -5.01 9.49
N LEU A 60 -14.86 -6.17 9.31
CA LEU A 60 -13.41 -6.32 9.55
C LEU A 60 -12.56 -6.20 8.27
N ASN A 61 -13.19 -6.05 7.10
CA ASN A 61 -12.49 -5.91 5.83
C ASN A 61 -13.08 -4.77 5.02
N VAL A 62 -12.22 -3.99 4.37
CA VAL A 62 -12.61 -2.96 3.41
C VAL A 62 -11.80 -3.11 2.12
N VAL A 63 -12.44 -2.82 0.99
CA VAL A 63 -11.80 -2.65 -0.31
C VAL A 63 -12.04 -1.22 -0.76
N LEU A 64 -10.96 -0.47 -0.93
CA LEU A 64 -10.97 0.92 -1.38
C LEU A 64 -10.45 0.96 -2.82
N GLU A 65 -11.34 1.18 -3.79
CA GLU A 65 -10.94 1.38 -5.18
C GLU A 65 -10.31 2.76 -5.36
N PHE A 66 -9.18 2.83 -6.05
CA PHE A 66 -8.54 4.09 -6.40
C PHE A 66 -8.18 4.20 -7.88
N SER A 67 -7.94 5.43 -8.33
CA SER A 67 -7.18 5.76 -9.54
C SER A 67 -5.95 6.58 -9.18
N ALA A 68 -4.89 6.45 -9.96
CA ALA A 68 -3.71 7.31 -9.82
C ALA A 68 -2.91 7.31 -11.12
N LYS A 69 -1.79 8.03 -11.11
CA LYS A 69 -0.76 8.00 -12.14
C LYS A 69 0.61 7.69 -11.53
N VAL A 70 1.46 7.04 -12.31
CA VAL A 70 2.90 6.89 -12.05
C VAL A 70 3.65 7.35 -13.28
N GLY A 71 4.27 8.54 -13.20
CA GLY A 71 4.72 9.27 -14.38
C GLY A 71 3.55 9.49 -15.34
N GLU A 72 3.73 9.14 -16.62
CA GLU A 72 2.70 9.26 -17.66
C GLU A 72 1.71 8.08 -17.71
N ARG A 73 1.81 7.11 -16.80
CA ARG A 73 0.97 5.90 -16.81
C ARG A 73 -0.20 6.05 -15.85
N GLU A 74 -1.41 6.09 -16.40
CA GLU A 74 -2.64 6.00 -15.61
C GLU A 74 -2.88 4.56 -15.13
N LEU A 75 -3.41 4.44 -13.93
CA LEU A 75 -3.75 3.17 -13.33
C LEU A 75 -4.99 3.24 -12.46
N LYS A 76 -5.58 2.07 -12.23
CA LYS A 76 -6.59 1.81 -11.21
C LYS A 76 -6.09 0.69 -10.30
N GLY A 77 -6.49 0.74 -9.04
CA GLY A 77 -6.16 -0.28 -8.09
C GLY A 77 -7.17 -0.40 -6.97
N ILE A 78 -6.90 -1.32 -6.07
CA ILE A 78 -7.60 -1.46 -4.81
C ILE A 78 -6.59 -1.54 -3.68
N ASP A 79 -6.94 -0.94 -2.55
CA ASP A 79 -6.38 -1.26 -1.25
C ASP A 79 -7.39 -2.17 -0.54
N MET A 80 -7.01 -3.42 -0.30
CA MET A 80 -7.80 -4.39 0.45
C MET A 80 -7.19 -4.52 1.84
N ILE A 81 -7.93 -4.07 2.85
CA ILE A 81 -7.43 -3.89 4.21
C ILE A 81 -8.26 -4.74 5.16
N ARG A 82 -7.58 -5.55 5.96
CA ARG A 82 -8.18 -6.35 7.03
C ARG A 82 -7.74 -5.84 8.39
N PHE A 83 -8.71 -5.73 9.29
CA PHE A 83 -8.52 -5.29 10.66
C PHE A 83 -8.71 -6.44 11.64
N ASP A 84 -8.11 -6.32 12.83
CA ASP A 84 -8.51 -7.10 14.00
C ASP A 84 -9.69 -6.44 14.74
N GLU A 85 -10.21 -7.10 15.77
CA GLU A 85 -11.33 -6.60 16.58
C GLU A 85 -10.98 -5.32 17.37
N ALA A 86 -9.68 -5.01 17.53
CA ALA A 86 -9.21 -3.76 18.14
C ALA A 86 -9.06 -2.61 17.12
N GLY A 87 -9.42 -2.84 15.86
CA GLY A 87 -9.32 -1.86 14.77
C GLY A 87 -7.91 -1.65 14.26
N LYS A 88 -6.95 -2.55 14.53
CA LYS A 88 -5.60 -2.50 13.96
C LYS A 88 -5.55 -3.21 12.63
N ILE A 89 -4.82 -2.66 11.67
CA ILE A 89 -4.58 -3.27 10.37
C ILE A 89 -3.67 -4.49 10.57
N VAL A 90 -4.19 -5.68 10.26
CA VAL A 90 -3.42 -6.94 10.27
C VAL A 90 -2.93 -7.34 8.90
N GLU A 91 -3.61 -6.90 7.84
CA GLU A 91 -3.24 -7.17 6.46
C GLU A 91 -3.61 -6.00 5.55
N PHE A 92 -2.68 -5.65 4.65
CA PHE A 92 -2.86 -4.63 3.65
C PHE A 92 -2.41 -5.21 2.30
N GLU A 93 -3.35 -5.46 1.40
CA GLU A 93 -3.10 -6.01 0.07
C GLU A 93 -3.43 -4.99 -1.01
N VAL A 94 -2.52 -4.84 -1.97
CA VAL A 94 -2.69 -3.89 -3.07
C VAL A 94 -2.72 -4.64 -4.39
N MET A 95 -3.67 -4.29 -5.24
CA MET A 95 -3.71 -4.75 -6.64
C MET A 95 -3.80 -3.55 -7.57
N VAL A 96 -3.10 -3.63 -8.71
CA VAL A 96 -3.03 -2.53 -9.69
C VAL A 96 -3.20 -3.05 -11.11
N ARG A 97 -3.91 -2.28 -11.93
CA ARG A 97 -4.09 -2.49 -13.37
C ARG A 97 -4.03 -1.15 -14.13
N PRO A 98 -3.76 -1.14 -15.45
CA PRO A 98 -3.30 -2.26 -16.28
C PRO A 98 -1.83 -2.61 -16.03
N MET A 99 -1.32 -3.63 -16.72
CA MET A 99 0.08 -4.08 -16.60
C MET A 99 1.10 -2.94 -16.77
N SER A 100 0.87 -2.00 -17.67
CA SER A 100 1.77 -0.85 -17.88
C SER A 100 1.85 0.07 -16.65
N GLY A 101 0.74 0.28 -15.95
CA GLY A 101 0.73 1.01 -14.68
C GLY A 101 1.42 0.24 -13.56
N LEU A 102 1.19 -1.08 -13.51
CA LEU A 102 1.87 -1.98 -12.57
C LEU A 102 3.40 -1.99 -12.76
N GLN A 103 3.87 -2.06 -14.00
CA GLN A 103 5.29 -1.99 -14.33
C GLN A 103 5.92 -0.66 -13.90
N ALA A 104 5.27 0.47 -14.22
CA ALA A 104 5.75 1.79 -13.82
C ALA A 104 5.82 1.93 -12.29
N LEU A 105 4.82 1.43 -11.57
CA LEU A 105 4.84 1.37 -10.11
C LEU A 105 6.02 0.53 -9.59
N GLY A 106 6.23 -0.66 -10.15
CA GLY A 106 7.32 -1.54 -9.77
C GLY A 106 8.70 -0.91 -9.97
N GLU A 107 8.92 -0.24 -11.10
CA GLU A 107 10.18 0.49 -11.37
C GLU A 107 10.44 1.58 -10.34
N GLU A 108 9.44 2.41 -10.04
CA GLU A 108 9.61 3.53 -9.11
C GLU A 108 9.77 3.07 -7.66
N MET A 109 9.03 2.03 -7.25
CA MET A 109 9.22 1.39 -5.95
C MET A 109 10.61 0.77 -5.82
N GLY A 110 11.13 0.13 -6.88
CA GLY A 110 12.49 -0.39 -6.92
C GLY A 110 13.54 0.69 -6.70
N ARG A 111 13.42 1.84 -7.39
CA ARG A 111 14.33 2.99 -7.21
C ARG A 111 14.29 3.55 -5.79
N ARG A 112 13.10 3.64 -5.20
CA ARG A 112 12.92 4.23 -3.85
C ARG A 112 13.29 3.29 -2.72
N LEU A 113 13.06 2.00 -2.86
CA LEU A 113 13.36 1.01 -1.82
C LEU A 113 14.81 0.49 -1.88
N ALA A 114 15.49 0.60 -3.03
CA ALA A 114 16.86 0.13 -3.19
C ALA A 114 17.83 0.65 -2.09
N PRO A 115 17.83 1.94 -1.70
CA PRO A 115 18.69 2.44 -0.62
C PRO A 115 18.38 1.79 0.73
N PHE A 116 17.10 1.58 1.05
CA PHE A 116 16.68 0.99 2.33
C PHE A 116 16.98 -0.50 2.42
N LEU A 117 16.79 -1.23 1.32
CA LEU A 117 17.11 -2.67 1.24
C LEU A 117 18.61 -2.94 1.24
N ALA A 118 19.42 -2.02 0.69
CA ALA A 118 20.87 -2.09 0.80
C ALA A 118 21.35 -1.86 2.24
N ALA A 119 20.76 -0.89 2.95
CA ALA A 119 21.08 -0.62 4.36
C ALA A 119 20.65 -1.74 5.31
N ALA A 120 19.56 -2.47 5.02
CA ALA A 120 19.09 -3.59 5.85
C ALA A 120 19.91 -4.89 5.68
N LYS A 121 20.81 -4.95 4.67
CA LYS A 121 21.71 -6.08 4.41
C LYS A 121 23.14 -5.84 4.91
N ALA A 122 23.46 -4.62 5.33
CA ALA A 122 24.74 -4.23 5.92
C ALA A 122 24.67 -4.35 7.45
#